data_AF-X5UHD0-F1
#
_entry.id   AF-X5UHD0-F1
#
_cell.length_a   1.000
_cell.length_b   1.000
_cell.length_c   1.000
_cell.angle_alpha   90.00
_cell.angle_beta   90.00
_cell.angle_gamma   90.00
#
_symmetry.space_group_name_H-M   'P 1'
#
loop_
_entity.id
_entity.type
_entity.pdbx_description
1 polymer ?
#
loop_
_entity_poly.entity_id
_entity_poly.type
_entity_poly.pdbx_seq_one_letter_code
_entity_poly.pdbx_strand_id
1 'polypeptide(L)'
;MFAHLFRCGFQEFVLGVAGSSLATLVLLVGIQPIGAQTTAVFFDYPGTSLNGFVSAQVIAPLEACRSLCTSRSGCVGFDHSTEGGVCRLLASVGSASQNRLSTAATRNLVAGYRPPSNPPEAPSAVQPKPAVVRSEPPDISGRKVSYRSIPGDPRPIGWVYINVCSGAPVDAASIRSSINGYVFESLRVIPGRIEQFDRNTTPQCALVPKAVGYASPSAEEWRIGAVLEEMRPILRAAGVGTRADGLLPMQGSDRYRIDIWLSHE
;
A
#
# COMPACT_ATOMS: atom_id res chain seq x y z
N MET A 1 37.27 54.07 19.95
CA MET A 1 37.82 53.99 18.58
C MET A 1 36.69 54.38 17.63
N PHE A 2 36.57 55.67 17.33
CA PHE A 2 35.49 56.24 16.52
C PHE A 2 36.13 56.91 15.30
N ALA A 3 35.72 56.51 14.10
CA ALA A 3 35.82 57.28 12.85
C ALA A 3 34.94 56.57 11.81
N HIS A 4 33.75 57.10 11.52
CA HIS A 4 33.46 58.16 10.57
C HIS A 4 33.31 57.66 9.11
N LEU A 5 32.06 57.74 8.69
CA LEU A 5 31.52 57.81 7.33
C LEU A 5 32.46 58.46 6.31
N PHE A 6 32.60 57.82 5.14
CA PHE A 6 32.88 58.53 3.89
C PHE A 6 31.70 58.43 2.93
N ARG A 7 31.43 59.58 2.35
CA ARG A 7 30.27 60.01 1.58
C ARG A 7 30.80 60.44 0.21
N CYS A 8 29.94 60.36 -0.81
CA CYS A 8 30.07 60.97 -2.15
C CYS A 8 31.21 60.41 -3.03
N GLY A 9 31.06 60.30 -4.35
CA GLY A 9 30.00 60.73 -5.25
C GLY A 9 30.50 60.57 -6.71
N PHE A 10 29.57 60.76 -7.66
CA PHE A 10 29.74 61.36 -8.99
C PHE A 10 31.00 60.98 -9.80
N GLN A 11 30.95 60.35 -10.96
CA GLN A 11 30.27 60.65 -12.22
C GLN A 11 31.37 60.36 -13.26
N GLU A 12 31.06 59.71 -14.38
CA GLU A 12 31.53 60.10 -15.72
C GLU A 12 31.17 59.01 -16.75
N PHE A 13 30.68 59.53 -17.86
CA PHE A 13 30.30 58.89 -19.12
C PHE A 13 31.53 58.34 -19.86
N VAL A 14 31.40 57.19 -20.55
CA VAL A 14 31.99 57.03 -21.89
C VAL A 14 31.06 56.17 -22.76
N LEU A 15 30.76 56.72 -23.95
CA LEU A 15 29.99 56.14 -25.04
C LEU A 15 30.78 55.06 -25.81
N GLY A 16 30.04 54.04 -26.25
CA GLY A 16 30.20 53.43 -27.57
C GLY A 16 31.02 52.15 -27.63
N VAL A 17 30.40 51.04 -28.04
CA VAL A 17 30.64 50.48 -29.37
C VAL A 17 29.40 49.69 -29.81
N ALA A 18 28.96 49.95 -31.04
CA ALA A 18 27.98 49.15 -31.75
C ALA A 18 28.52 47.72 -31.94
N GLY A 19 27.73 46.74 -31.52
CA GLY A 19 28.01 45.32 -31.71
C GLY A 19 26.71 44.57 -31.92
N SER A 20 26.16 44.66 -33.14
CA SER A 20 25.05 43.82 -33.59
C SER A 20 25.49 42.37 -33.55
N SER A 21 25.07 41.65 -32.50
CA SER A 21 25.27 40.20 -32.38
C SER A 21 23.91 39.55 -32.17
N LEU A 22 23.60 38.62 -33.07
CA LEU A 22 22.40 37.79 -33.15
C LEU A 22 22.12 37.08 -31.82
N ALA A 23 21.14 37.55 -31.06
CA ALA A 23 20.56 36.78 -29.96
C ALA A 23 19.36 36.00 -30.51
N THR A 24 19.66 34.86 -31.12
CA THR A 24 18.67 33.84 -31.50
C THR A 24 17.98 33.37 -30.22
N LEU A 25 16.73 33.79 -30.02
CA LEU A 25 15.89 33.40 -28.89
C LEU A 25 15.46 31.92 -29.10
N VAL A 26 16.30 30.97 -28.69
CA VAL A 26 15.91 29.56 -28.59
C VAL A 26 15.10 29.42 -27.32
N LEU A 27 13.77 29.46 -27.45
CA LEU A 27 12.85 28.99 -26.42
C LEU A 27 13.11 27.50 -26.20
N LEU A 28 13.95 27.18 -25.21
CA LEU A 28 13.95 25.88 -24.56
C LEU A 28 12.62 25.74 -23.82
N VAL A 29 11.57 25.35 -24.56
CA VAL A 29 10.38 24.76 -23.95
C VAL A 29 10.87 23.46 -23.32
N GLY A 30 11.02 23.50 -22.01
CA GLY A 30 11.30 22.33 -21.20
C GLY A 30 10.29 21.24 -21.55
N ILE A 31 10.81 20.15 -22.09
CA ILE A 31 10.28 18.80 -21.95
C ILE A 31 9.62 18.61 -20.57
N GLN A 32 8.30 18.74 -20.52
CA GLN A 32 7.56 17.92 -19.58
C GLN A 32 7.35 16.58 -20.29
N PRO A 33 7.91 15.45 -19.79
CA PRO A 33 7.28 14.19 -20.10
C PRO A 33 5.82 14.37 -19.68
N ILE A 34 4.91 14.18 -20.64
CA ILE A 34 3.48 14.03 -20.37
C ILE A 34 3.42 12.98 -19.27
N GLY A 35 3.16 13.48 -18.05
CA GLY A 35 3.19 12.68 -16.85
C GLY A 35 2.33 11.48 -17.09
N ALA A 36 2.87 10.32 -16.75
CA ALA A 36 2.11 9.10 -16.64
C ALA A 36 0.75 9.46 -16.02
N GLN A 37 -0.30 9.38 -16.83
CA GLN A 37 -1.66 9.43 -16.32
C GLN A 37 -1.82 8.09 -15.60
N THR A 38 -1.34 8.02 -14.35
CA THR A 38 -1.77 7.00 -13.41
C THR A 38 -3.24 7.28 -13.20
N THR A 39 -4.08 6.64 -14.02
CA THR A 39 -5.49 6.43 -13.73
C THR A 39 -5.54 5.62 -12.44
N ALA A 40 -5.43 6.31 -11.32
CA ALA A 40 -5.89 5.80 -10.06
C ALA A 40 -7.39 5.53 -10.27
N VAL A 41 -7.73 4.26 -10.51
CA VAL A 41 -9.12 3.85 -10.71
C VAL A 41 -9.82 4.05 -9.38
N PHE A 42 -10.61 5.12 -9.28
CA PHE A 42 -11.53 5.31 -8.16
C PHE A 42 -12.86 4.67 -8.49
N PHE A 43 -13.52 4.12 -7.47
CA PHE A 43 -14.92 3.77 -7.48
C PHE A 43 -15.75 5.00 -7.10
N ASP A 44 -16.72 5.33 -7.95
CA ASP A 44 -17.54 6.52 -7.87
C ASP A 44 -18.86 6.24 -7.16
N TYR A 45 -19.21 7.07 -6.21
CA TYR A 45 -20.42 6.96 -5.40
C TYR A 45 -21.21 8.27 -5.45
N PRO A 46 -21.96 8.55 -6.55
CA PRO A 46 -22.74 9.78 -6.69
C PRO A 46 -23.87 9.86 -5.66
N GLY A 47 -24.02 10.98 -4.97
CA GLY A 47 -25.01 11.14 -3.90
C GLY A 47 -24.57 10.49 -2.57
N THR A 48 -23.27 10.54 -2.25
CA THR A 48 -22.66 9.91 -1.08
C THR A 48 -21.71 10.85 -0.38
N SER A 49 -21.75 10.86 0.94
CA SER A 49 -20.69 11.40 1.80
C SER A 49 -19.92 10.25 2.46
N LEU A 50 -18.60 10.43 2.60
CA LEU A 50 -17.76 9.46 3.28
C LEU A 50 -17.61 9.80 4.76
N ASN A 51 -17.50 8.75 5.57
CA ASN A 51 -17.13 8.83 6.98
C ASN A 51 -15.76 8.19 7.16
N GLY A 52 -14.84 8.90 7.79
CA GLY A 52 -13.47 8.43 8.01
C GLY A 52 -12.55 9.56 8.45
N PHE A 53 -11.24 9.33 8.37
CA PHE A 53 -10.25 10.33 8.77
C PHE A 53 -9.99 11.34 7.64
N VAL A 54 -10.48 12.57 7.81
CA VAL A 54 -10.25 13.68 6.87
C VAL A 54 -8.83 14.21 7.06
N SER A 55 -8.00 14.10 6.03
CA SER A 55 -6.61 14.55 6.04
C SER A 55 -6.42 15.96 5.48
N ALA A 56 -7.39 16.45 4.70
CA ALA A 56 -7.45 17.83 4.23
C ALA A 56 -8.86 18.20 3.77
N GLN A 57 -9.15 19.50 3.82
CA GLN A 57 -10.36 20.08 3.25
C GLN A 57 -9.99 21.32 2.43
N VAL A 58 -10.52 21.41 1.21
CA VAL A 58 -10.25 22.52 0.28
C VAL A 58 -11.51 22.88 -0.51
N ILE A 59 -11.60 24.11 -1.00
CA ILE A 59 -12.65 24.50 -1.96
C ILE A 59 -12.10 24.25 -3.36
N ALA A 60 -12.65 23.27 -4.05
CA ALA A 60 -12.19 22.86 -5.37
C ALA A 60 -13.31 22.14 -6.12
N PRO A 61 -13.41 22.27 -7.45
CA PRO A 61 -14.37 21.50 -8.22
C PRO A 61 -14.09 19.99 -8.11
N LEU A 62 -15.11 19.17 -8.37
CA LEU A 62 -15.05 17.70 -8.28
C LEU A 62 -13.83 17.08 -8.99
N GLU A 63 -13.49 17.55 -10.20
CA GLU A 63 -12.34 17.01 -10.95
C GLU A 63 -11.00 17.38 -10.28
N ALA A 64 -10.90 18.58 -9.72
CA ALA A 64 -9.72 18.98 -8.96
C ALA A 64 -9.59 18.19 -7.65
N CYS A 65 -10.70 17.83 -6.99
CA CYS A 65 -10.68 16.90 -5.84
C CYS A 65 -10.00 15.58 -6.20
N ARG A 66 -10.40 15.00 -7.33
CA ARG A 66 -9.85 13.74 -7.82
C ARG A 66 -8.35 13.86 -8.06
N SER A 67 -7.91 14.93 -8.74
CA SER A 67 -6.49 15.20 -8.98
C SER A 67 -5.69 15.37 -7.69
N LEU A 68 -6.23 16.11 -6.72
CA LEU A 68 -5.60 16.31 -5.41
C LEU A 68 -5.48 15.00 -4.61
N CYS A 69 -6.51 14.14 -4.65
CA CYS A 69 -6.44 12.84 -4.01
C CYS A 69 -5.51 11.87 -4.75
N THR A 70 -5.37 12.02 -6.07
CA THR A 70 -4.46 11.21 -6.88
C THR A 70 -3.00 11.54 -6.58
N SER A 71 -2.67 12.84 -6.50
CA SER A 71 -1.30 13.33 -6.28
C SER A 71 -0.82 13.19 -4.83
N ARG A 72 -1.73 13.13 -3.86
CA ARG A 72 -1.38 13.05 -2.44
C ARG A 72 -1.23 11.60 -1.98
N SER A 73 -0.01 11.22 -1.63
CA SER A 73 0.24 9.93 -0.98
C SER A 73 -0.59 9.79 0.30
N GLY A 74 -1.22 8.63 0.48
CA GLY A 74 -2.10 8.35 1.61
C GLY A 74 -3.54 8.86 1.45
N CYS A 75 -3.93 9.51 0.35
CA CYS A 75 -5.35 9.77 0.09
C CYS A 75 -6.03 8.51 -0.46
N VAL A 76 -6.99 7.97 0.30
CA VAL A 76 -7.70 6.73 -0.04
C VAL A 76 -9.07 6.99 -0.68
N GLY A 77 -9.57 8.22 -0.57
CA GLY A 77 -10.84 8.65 -1.14
C GLY A 77 -11.13 10.11 -0.83
N PHE A 78 -12.14 10.66 -1.48
CA PHE A 78 -12.61 12.01 -1.26
C PHE A 78 -14.13 12.08 -1.36
N ASP A 79 -14.72 13.10 -0.77
CA ASP A 79 -16.06 13.55 -1.13
C ASP A 79 -16.10 15.04 -1.42
N HIS A 80 -17.00 15.43 -2.31
CA HIS A 80 -17.16 16.79 -2.78
C HIS A 80 -18.62 17.21 -2.60
N SER A 81 -18.84 18.27 -1.84
CA SER A 81 -20.15 18.89 -1.68
C SER A 81 -20.47 19.76 -2.89
N THR A 82 -21.61 19.51 -3.56
CA THR A 82 -22.13 20.41 -4.60
C THR A 82 -22.61 21.72 -4.00
N GLU A 83 -23.00 21.70 -2.73
CA GLU A 83 -23.33 22.89 -1.95
C GLU A 83 -22.03 23.43 -1.32
N GLY A 84 -21.43 24.43 -1.97
CA GLY A 84 -20.22 25.12 -1.48
C GLY A 84 -18.89 24.65 -2.07
N GLY A 85 -18.88 23.62 -2.93
CA GLY A 85 -17.66 23.17 -3.62
C GLY A 85 -16.58 22.63 -2.68
N VAL A 86 -16.98 22.17 -1.50
CA VAL A 86 -16.06 21.71 -0.46
C VAL A 86 -15.63 20.29 -0.76
N CYS A 87 -14.32 20.12 -0.92
CA CYS A 87 -13.63 18.88 -1.10
C CYS A 87 -13.04 18.38 0.21
N ARG A 88 -13.42 17.18 0.66
CA ARG A 88 -12.77 16.51 1.78
C ARG A 88 -11.92 15.37 1.24
N LEU A 89 -10.62 15.39 1.52
CA LEU A 89 -9.69 14.30 1.23
C LEU A 89 -9.56 13.43 2.47
N LEU A 90 -9.67 12.11 2.32
CA LEU A 90 -9.64 11.17 3.42
C LEU A 90 -8.39 10.30 3.36
N ALA A 91 -7.71 10.12 4.49
CA ALA A 91 -6.65 9.11 4.63
C ALA A 91 -7.16 7.74 5.09
N SER A 92 -8.40 7.66 5.58
CA SER A 92 -9.12 6.40 5.78
C SER A 92 -10.61 6.58 5.49
N VAL A 93 -11.26 5.55 4.96
CA VAL A 93 -12.72 5.48 4.78
C VAL A 93 -13.23 4.34 5.63
N GLY A 94 -14.08 4.65 6.62
CA GLY A 94 -14.71 3.67 7.50
C GLY A 94 -16.10 3.28 7.03
N SER A 95 -16.91 4.25 6.60
CA SER A 95 -18.25 3.98 6.05
C SER A 95 -18.71 5.07 5.08
N ALA A 96 -19.87 4.88 4.47
CA ALA A 96 -20.50 5.84 3.58
C ALA A 96 -21.98 5.99 3.92
N SER A 97 -22.52 7.18 3.67
CA SER A 97 -23.93 7.50 3.87
C SER A 97 -24.49 8.24 2.66
N GLN A 98 -25.80 8.10 2.45
CA GLN A 98 -26.48 8.77 1.36
C GLN A 98 -26.55 10.27 1.64
N ASN A 99 -26.02 11.06 0.69
CA ASN A 99 -26.12 12.51 0.70
C ASN A 99 -26.21 13.00 -0.75
N ARG A 100 -27.42 13.38 -1.19
CA ARG A 100 -27.68 13.77 -2.58
C ARG A 100 -26.89 15.00 -3.03
N LEU A 101 -26.38 15.79 -2.09
CA LEU A 101 -25.58 16.99 -2.34
C LEU A 101 -24.07 16.71 -2.32
N SER A 102 -23.67 15.44 -2.28
CA SER A 102 -22.26 15.06 -2.25
C SER A 102 -21.96 13.97 -3.26
N THR A 103 -20.77 14.04 -3.86
CA THR A 103 -20.23 12.97 -4.71
C THR A 103 -18.93 12.49 -4.09
N ALA A 104 -18.84 11.19 -3.86
CA ALA A 104 -17.65 10.56 -3.31
C ALA A 104 -16.95 9.69 -4.34
N ALA A 105 -15.64 9.53 -4.19
CA ALA A 105 -14.89 8.51 -4.89
C ALA A 105 -13.82 7.90 -3.97
N THR A 106 -13.64 6.58 -4.04
CA THR A 106 -12.69 5.85 -3.17
C THR A 106 -11.84 4.89 -3.99
N ARG A 107 -10.61 4.63 -3.54
CA ARG A 107 -9.71 3.66 -4.19
C ARG A 107 -10.13 2.20 -3.94
N ASN A 108 -10.89 1.98 -2.88
CA ASN A 108 -11.39 0.67 -2.46
C ASN A 108 -12.93 0.68 -2.37
N LEU A 109 -13.57 -0.46 -2.56
CA LEU A 109 -15.01 -0.59 -2.34
C LEU A 109 -15.38 -0.27 -0.88
N VAL A 110 -16.51 0.42 -0.67
CA VAL A 110 -17.01 0.69 0.69
C VAL A 110 -17.83 -0.51 1.17
N ALA A 111 -17.32 -1.22 2.18
CA ALA A 111 -17.96 -2.41 2.72
C ALA A 111 -19.39 -2.11 3.24
N GLY A 112 -20.34 -2.97 2.89
CA GLY A 112 -21.73 -2.84 3.33
C GLY A 112 -22.50 -1.65 2.73
N TYR A 113 -21.93 -0.98 1.72
CA TYR A 113 -22.59 0.13 1.02
C TYR A 113 -22.96 -0.26 -0.42
N ARG A 114 -23.77 0.57 -1.09
CA ARG A 114 -24.24 0.32 -2.46
C ARG A 114 -23.07 0.20 -3.45
N PRO A 115 -23.23 -0.55 -4.56
CA PRO A 115 -22.21 -0.62 -5.61
C PRO A 115 -21.87 0.77 -6.19
N PRO A 116 -20.61 0.99 -6.63
CA PRO A 116 -20.23 2.23 -7.30
C PRO A 116 -20.89 2.34 -8.68
N SER A 117 -21.00 3.57 -9.21
CA SER A 117 -21.57 3.83 -10.54
C SER A 117 -20.68 3.36 -11.68
N ASN A 118 -19.39 3.21 -11.42
CA ASN A 118 -18.41 2.54 -12.29
C ASN A 118 -17.97 1.23 -11.61
N PRO A 119 -18.82 0.18 -11.63
CA PRO A 119 -18.46 -1.10 -11.05
C PRO A 119 -17.15 -1.62 -11.66
N PRO A 120 -16.34 -2.38 -10.89
CA PRO A 120 -15.14 -3.01 -11.44
C PRO A 120 -15.54 -3.78 -12.70
N GLU A 121 -14.84 -3.54 -13.81
CA GLU A 121 -15.14 -4.16 -15.08
C GLU A 121 -15.16 -5.69 -14.88
N ALA A 122 -16.34 -6.28 -15.08
CA ALA A 122 -16.50 -7.72 -14.90
C ALA A 122 -15.61 -8.40 -15.95
N PRO A 123 -14.78 -9.40 -15.57
CA PRO A 123 -14.14 -10.25 -16.56
C PRO A 123 -15.27 -10.89 -17.39
N SER A 124 -15.28 -10.66 -18.71
CA SER A 124 -16.31 -11.17 -19.62
C SER A 124 -16.68 -12.61 -19.30
N ALA A 125 -17.98 -12.83 -19.08
CA ALA A 125 -18.55 -14.07 -18.60
C ALA A 125 -18.18 -15.27 -19.49
N VAL A 126 -17.41 -16.21 -18.92
CA VAL A 126 -17.46 -17.61 -19.33
C VAL A 126 -18.57 -18.26 -18.50
N GLN A 127 -19.58 -18.82 -19.16
CA GLN A 127 -20.69 -19.54 -18.54
C GLN A 127 -20.21 -20.60 -17.53
N PRO A 128 -20.99 -20.87 -16.47
CA PRO A 128 -20.57 -21.74 -15.37
C PRO A 128 -20.50 -23.21 -15.84
N LYS A 129 -19.28 -23.65 -16.17
CA LYS A 129 -18.94 -25.07 -16.17
C LYS A 129 -18.95 -25.55 -14.70
N PRO A 130 -19.52 -26.74 -14.38
CA PRO A 130 -19.65 -27.23 -13.01
C PRO A 130 -18.35 -27.07 -12.24
N ALA A 131 -18.46 -26.68 -10.97
CA ALA A 131 -17.34 -26.36 -10.08
C ALA A 131 -16.24 -27.42 -10.14
N VAL A 132 -15.31 -27.26 -11.07
CA VAL A 132 -13.99 -27.81 -10.95
C VAL A 132 -13.34 -26.92 -9.92
N VAL A 133 -13.12 -27.49 -8.73
CA VAL A 133 -12.17 -26.99 -7.75
C VAL A 133 -10.92 -26.60 -8.53
N ARG A 134 -10.79 -25.30 -8.86
CA ARG A 134 -9.55 -24.77 -9.40
C ARG A 134 -8.62 -24.78 -8.21
N SER A 135 -7.86 -25.87 -8.11
CA SER A 135 -6.71 -25.97 -7.24
C SER A 135 -5.92 -24.67 -7.36
N GLU A 136 -5.57 -24.09 -6.20
CA GLU A 136 -4.57 -23.03 -6.11
C GLU A 136 -3.44 -23.34 -7.10
N PRO A 137 -2.92 -22.37 -7.87
CA PRO A 137 -1.74 -22.57 -8.69
C PRO A 137 -0.69 -23.31 -7.85
N PRO A 138 -0.03 -24.35 -8.40
CA PRO A 138 0.87 -25.17 -7.61
C PRO A 138 1.85 -24.26 -6.90
N ASP A 139 1.93 -24.44 -5.59
CA ASP A 139 2.94 -23.78 -4.79
C ASP A 139 4.31 -24.17 -5.35
N ILE A 140 4.93 -23.24 -6.08
CA ILE A 140 6.22 -23.45 -6.75
C ILE A 140 7.31 -23.72 -5.71
N SER A 141 7.10 -23.31 -4.46
CA SER A 141 8.00 -23.58 -3.34
C SER A 141 7.73 -24.94 -2.65
N GLY A 142 6.54 -25.54 -2.86
CA GLY A 142 6.10 -26.76 -2.18
C GLY A 142 5.89 -26.63 -0.67
N ARG A 143 6.04 -25.43 -0.10
CA ARG A 143 5.98 -25.11 1.33
C ARG A 143 4.61 -25.31 1.97
N LYS A 144 3.53 -25.19 1.20
CA LYS A 144 2.16 -25.33 1.68
C LYS A 144 1.88 -26.76 2.11
N VAL A 145 1.31 -26.91 3.30
CA VAL A 145 0.79 -28.19 3.79
C VAL A 145 -0.67 -28.35 3.36
N SER A 146 -1.15 -29.59 3.20
CA SER A 146 -2.57 -29.81 2.97
C SER A 146 -3.36 -29.31 4.18
N TYR A 147 -4.45 -28.57 3.91
CA TYR A 147 -5.34 -28.08 4.95
C TYR A 147 -6.79 -28.42 4.59
N ARG A 148 -7.60 -28.72 5.59
CA ARG A 148 -9.04 -28.90 5.42
C ARG A 148 -9.73 -27.56 5.62
N SER A 149 -10.56 -27.11 4.68
CA SER A 149 -11.45 -25.98 4.93
C SER A 149 -12.37 -26.27 6.11
N ILE A 150 -12.43 -25.36 7.08
CA ILE A 150 -13.34 -25.47 8.22
C ILE A 150 -14.68 -24.85 7.80
N PRO A 151 -15.77 -25.63 7.67
CA PRO A 151 -17.06 -25.08 7.29
C PRO A 151 -17.51 -24.01 8.29
N GLY A 152 -17.97 -22.87 7.79
CA GLY A 152 -18.47 -21.76 8.61
C GLY A 152 -17.42 -20.80 9.15
N ASP A 153 -16.12 -21.01 8.88
CA ASP A 153 -15.08 -20.00 9.15
C ASP A 153 -14.99 -19.03 7.97
N PRO A 154 -15.41 -17.75 8.11
CA PRO A 154 -15.42 -16.78 7.02
C PRO A 154 -14.04 -16.15 6.78
N ARG A 155 -13.04 -16.41 7.65
CA ARG A 155 -11.74 -15.74 7.58
C ARG A 155 -10.97 -16.19 6.34
N PRO A 156 -10.34 -15.26 5.60
CA PRO A 156 -9.47 -15.65 4.51
C PRO A 156 -8.18 -16.29 5.05
N ILE A 157 -7.58 -17.13 4.23
CA ILE A 157 -6.37 -17.88 4.60
C ILE A 157 -5.14 -16.99 4.45
N GLY A 158 -4.27 -17.03 5.46
CA GLY A 158 -2.93 -16.48 5.40
C GLY A 158 -1.86 -17.55 5.61
N TRP A 159 -0.88 -17.59 4.72
CA TRP A 159 0.22 -18.54 4.78
C TRP A 159 1.39 -17.99 5.59
N VAL A 160 1.94 -18.80 6.50
CA VAL A 160 3.17 -18.45 7.21
C VAL A 160 4.30 -19.35 6.72
N TYR A 161 5.38 -18.73 6.26
CA TYR A 161 6.61 -19.40 5.87
C TYR A 161 7.69 -19.14 6.90
N ILE A 162 8.20 -20.20 7.52
CA ILE A 162 9.26 -20.14 8.54
C ILE A 162 10.58 -20.51 7.86
N ASN A 163 11.45 -19.52 7.73
CA ASN A 163 12.72 -19.59 7.03
C ASN A 163 13.84 -19.55 8.07
N VAL A 164 14.54 -20.66 8.26
CA VAL A 164 15.68 -20.78 9.17
C VAL A 164 16.96 -20.56 8.38
N CYS A 165 17.76 -19.60 8.83
CA CYS A 165 19.06 -19.34 8.23
C CYS A 165 20.10 -20.28 8.84
N SER A 166 20.93 -20.88 8.00
CA SER A 166 21.96 -21.84 8.39
C SER A 166 22.86 -21.30 9.51
N GLY A 167 23.13 -22.14 10.51
CA GLY A 167 23.94 -21.78 11.68
C GLY A 167 23.17 -21.13 12.85
N ALA A 168 21.88 -20.85 12.71
CA ALA A 168 21.06 -20.27 13.78
C ALA A 168 20.53 -21.36 14.74
N PRO A 169 20.83 -21.32 16.06
CA PRO A 169 20.22 -22.22 17.04
C PRO A 169 18.80 -21.73 17.39
N VAL A 170 17.84 -21.97 16.49
CA VAL A 170 16.45 -21.49 16.63
C VAL A 170 15.47 -22.64 16.76
N ASP A 171 14.57 -22.55 17.73
CA ASP A 171 13.47 -23.50 17.89
C ASP A 171 12.30 -23.14 16.96
N ALA A 172 12.53 -23.33 15.66
CA ALA A 172 11.52 -23.09 14.63
C ALA A 172 10.30 -24.02 14.78
N ALA A 173 10.47 -25.20 15.38
CA ALA A 173 9.40 -26.15 15.61
C ALA A 173 8.40 -25.63 16.67
N SER A 174 8.89 -25.08 17.77
CA SER A 174 8.04 -24.46 18.80
C SER A 174 7.29 -23.23 18.29
N ILE A 175 7.93 -22.40 17.46
CA ILE A 175 7.27 -21.25 16.80
C ILE A 175 6.14 -21.76 15.89
N ARG A 176 6.43 -22.75 15.04
CA ARG A 176 5.44 -23.35 14.14
C ARG A 176 4.26 -23.94 14.91
N SER A 177 4.54 -24.66 16.00
CA SER A 177 3.52 -25.27 16.86
C SER A 177 2.63 -24.20 17.52
N SER A 178 3.24 -23.13 18.05
CA SER A 178 2.53 -22.02 18.67
C SER A 178 1.61 -21.30 17.70
N ILE A 179 2.07 -21.05 16.47
CA ILE A 179 1.25 -20.44 15.41
C ILE A 179 0.09 -21.38 15.03
N ASN A 180 0.34 -22.68 14.89
CA ASN A 180 -0.70 -23.65 14.53
C ASN A 180 -1.78 -23.81 15.62
N GLY A 181 -1.41 -23.61 16.89
CA GLY A 181 -2.33 -23.70 18.03
C GLY A 181 -3.09 -22.41 18.33
N TYR A 182 -2.72 -21.29 17.71
CA TYR A 182 -3.32 -19.99 17.97
C TYR A 182 -4.51 -19.71 17.05
N VAL A 183 -5.58 -19.14 17.61
CA VAL A 183 -6.77 -18.73 16.85
C VAL A 183 -6.66 -17.24 16.54
N PHE A 184 -6.31 -16.92 15.30
CA PHE A 184 -6.17 -15.54 14.83
C PHE A 184 -7.52 -14.97 14.38
N GLU A 185 -7.93 -13.81 14.88
CA GLU A 185 -9.21 -13.19 14.57
C GLU A 185 -9.23 -12.61 13.14
N SER A 186 -8.12 -12.01 12.72
CA SER A 186 -8.03 -11.33 11.42
C SER A 186 -7.90 -12.27 10.22
N LEU A 187 -7.24 -13.42 10.38
CA LEU A 187 -6.95 -14.40 9.32
C LEU A 187 -7.03 -15.82 9.84
N ARG A 188 -7.30 -16.76 8.94
CA ARG A 188 -7.03 -18.17 9.21
C ARG A 188 -5.59 -18.48 8.84
N VAL A 189 -4.71 -18.44 9.83
CA VAL A 189 -3.27 -18.59 9.62
C VAL A 189 -2.89 -20.07 9.53
N ILE A 190 -2.15 -20.44 8.48
CA ILE A 190 -1.70 -21.81 8.26
C ILE A 190 -0.17 -21.81 8.13
N PRO A 191 0.56 -22.41 9.08
CA PRO A 191 2.00 -22.52 8.96
C PRO A 191 2.41 -23.63 7.98
N GLY A 192 3.18 -23.25 6.97
CA GLY A 192 3.81 -24.15 6.02
C GLY A 192 4.92 -25.00 6.65
N ARG A 193 5.70 -25.65 5.79
CA ARG A 193 6.93 -26.34 6.21
C ARG A 193 8.00 -25.35 6.65
N ILE A 194 8.86 -25.79 7.57
CA ILE A 194 10.09 -25.06 7.93
C ILE A 194 11.10 -25.31 6.82
N GLU A 195 11.73 -24.25 6.33
CA GLU A 195 12.79 -24.36 5.32
C GLU A 195 14.10 -23.80 5.82
N GLN A 196 15.19 -24.33 5.25
CA GLN A 196 16.55 -23.95 5.58
C GLN A 196 17.12 -23.12 4.43
N PHE A 197 17.81 -22.04 4.76
CA PHE A 197 18.43 -21.12 3.82
C PHE A 197 19.89 -20.90 4.13
N ASP A 198 20.72 -20.82 3.09
CA ASP A 198 22.09 -20.38 3.25
C ASP A 198 22.14 -18.86 3.41
N ARG A 199 22.70 -18.44 4.55
CA ARG A 199 22.90 -17.04 4.90
C ARG A 199 23.76 -16.29 3.87
N ASN A 200 24.67 -16.98 3.18
CA ASN A 200 25.58 -16.36 2.20
C ASN A 200 24.89 -16.03 0.87
N THR A 201 23.79 -16.72 0.55
CA THR A 201 23.09 -16.59 -0.72
C THR A 201 21.71 -15.95 -0.59
N THR A 202 21.24 -15.74 0.64
CA THR A 202 19.88 -15.27 0.94
C THR A 202 19.93 -13.95 1.71
N PRO A 203 19.78 -12.79 1.04
CA PRO A 203 19.86 -11.47 1.68
C PRO A 203 18.87 -11.24 2.82
N GLN A 204 17.77 -12.01 2.82
CA GLN A 204 16.75 -11.94 3.85
C GLN A 204 17.21 -12.53 5.20
N CYS A 205 18.27 -13.37 5.20
CA CYS A 205 18.97 -13.90 6.37
C CYS A 205 19.89 -12.89 7.06
N ALA A 206 19.47 -11.62 7.12
CA ALA A 206 20.15 -10.57 7.87
C ALA A 206 20.35 -10.98 9.35
N LEU A 207 21.24 -10.28 10.07
CA LEU A 207 21.59 -10.60 11.47
C LEU A 207 20.39 -10.70 12.43
N VAL A 208 19.32 -9.94 12.19
CA VAL A 208 18.20 -9.81 13.13
C VAL A 208 16.99 -10.63 12.65
N PRO A 209 16.42 -11.51 13.52
CA PRO A 209 15.19 -12.20 13.22
C PRO A 209 14.04 -11.24 12.94
N LYS A 210 13.24 -11.53 11.91
CA LYS A 210 12.14 -10.65 11.49
C LYS A 210 10.98 -11.44 10.89
N ALA A 211 9.78 -10.95 11.13
CA ALA A 211 8.56 -11.39 10.46
C ALA A 211 8.09 -10.26 9.54
N VAL A 212 7.90 -10.58 8.27
CA VAL A 212 7.43 -9.64 7.25
C VAL A 212 6.09 -10.12 6.71
N GLY A 213 5.07 -9.27 6.84
CA GLY A 213 3.74 -9.52 6.30
C GLY A 213 3.55 -8.89 4.92
N TYR A 214 2.90 -9.64 4.04
CA TYR A 214 2.55 -9.23 2.69
C TYR A 214 1.07 -9.52 2.41
N ALA A 215 0.42 -8.59 1.71
CA ALA A 215 -0.92 -8.73 1.18
C ALA A 215 -0.87 -8.66 -0.35
N SER A 216 -1.73 -9.41 -1.04
CA SER A 216 -1.92 -9.23 -2.47
C SER A 216 -2.65 -7.92 -2.76
N PRO A 217 -2.52 -7.34 -3.97
CA PRO A 217 -3.24 -6.11 -4.34
C PRO A 217 -4.78 -6.22 -4.24
N SER A 218 -5.33 -7.44 -4.27
CA SER A 218 -6.77 -7.72 -4.16
C SER A 218 -7.21 -8.12 -2.74
N ALA A 219 -6.31 -8.02 -1.77
CA ALA A 219 -6.53 -8.35 -0.38
C ALA A 219 -6.82 -7.10 0.46
N GLU A 220 -7.45 -7.30 1.61
CA GLU A 220 -7.65 -6.25 2.59
C GLU A 220 -6.35 -6.07 3.40
N GLU A 221 -5.51 -5.11 2.99
CA GLU A 221 -4.18 -4.89 3.56
C GLU A 221 -4.16 -4.83 5.10
N TRP A 222 -5.18 -4.22 5.72
CA TRP A 222 -5.26 -4.08 7.18
C TRP A 222 -5.16 -5.42 7.94
N ARG A 223 -5.61 -6.53 7.32
CA ARG A 223 -5.56 -7.85 7.94
C ARG A 223 -4.13 -8.33 8.19
N ILE A 224 -3.17 -7.91 7.36
CA ILE A 224 -1.76 -8.30 7.55
C ILE A 224 -1.13 -7.58 8.75
N GLY A 225 -1.50 -6.32 8.98
CA GLY A 225 -1.07 -5.60 10.17
C GLY A 225 -1.69 -6.19 11.43
N ALA A 226 -3.00 -6.46 11.39
CA ALA A 226 -3.73 -7.05 12.51
C ALA A 226 -3.16 -8.42 12.91
N VAL A 227 -2.97 -9.33 11.96
CA VAL A 227 -2.45 -10.67 12.25
C VAL A 227 -1.02 -10.63 12.81
N LEU A 228 -0.17 -9.69 12.38
CA LEU A 228 1.18 -9.53 12.91
C LEU A 228 1.17 -9.03 14.37
N GLU A 229 0.24 -8.15 14.72
CA GLU A 229 0.04 -7.71 16.11
C GLU A 229 -0.50 -8.84 16.99
N GLU A 230 -1.45 -9.63 16.49
CA GLU A 230 -1.94 -10.84 17.17
C GLU A 230 -0.82 -11.88 17.36
N MET A 231 0.08 -12.02 16.40
CA MET A 231 1.21 -12.96 16.45
C MET A 231 2.37 -12.47 17.34
N ARG A 232 2.39 -11.18 17.69
CA ARG A 232 3.48 -10.53 18.43
C ARG A 232 3.89 -11.23 19.74
N PRO A 233 2.97 -11.75 20.58
CA PRO A 233 3.36 -12.49 21.79
C PRO A 233 4.16 -13.76 21.48
N ILE A 234 3.81 -14.47 20.40
CA ILE A 234 4.50 -15.68 19.95
C ILE A 234 5.90 -15.31 19.43
N LEU A 235 5.98 -14.26 18.62
CA LEU A 235 7.22 -13.83 17.97
C LEU A 235 8.22 -13.16 18.93
N ARG A 236 7.73 -12.37 19.89
CA ARG A 236 8.56 -11.70 20.89
C ARG A 236 9.32 -12.69 21.77
N ALA A 237 8.69 -13.81 22.14
CA ALA A 237 9.34 -14.88 22.90
C ALA A 237 10.54 -15.49 22.14
N ALA A 238 10.54 -15.41 20.81
CA ALA A 238 11.61 -15.85 19.93
C ALA A 238 12.56 -14.72 19.49
N GLY A 239 12.44 -13.51 20.04
CA GLY A 239 13.27 -12.36 19.64
C GLY A 239 12.98 -11.83 18.23
N VAL A 240 11.82 -12.16 17.65
CA VAL A 240 11.46 -11.80 16.27
C VAL A 240 10.71 -10.47 16.25
N GLY A 241 11.27 -9.49 15.53
CA GLY A 241 10.58 -8.22 15.25
C GLY A 241 9.54 -8.37 14.13
N THR A 242 8.49 -7.53 14.11
CA THR A 242 7.43 -7.59 13.09
C THR A 242 7.44 -6.36 12.19
N ARG A 243 7.11 -6.54 10.91
CA ARG A 243 6.93 -5.47 9.93
C ARG A 243 5.89 -5.84 8.88
N ALA A 244 5.04 -4.89 8.50
CA ALA A 244 4.14 -5.04 7.37
C ALA A 244 4.71 -4.21 6.20
N ASP A 245 5.13 -4.88 5.12
CA ASP A 245 5.78 -4.22 3.98
C ASP A 245 4.82 -4.01 2.77
N GLY A 246 3.52 -4.18 3.01
CA GLY A 246 2.41 -3.59 2.23
C GLY A 246 2.11 -4.18 0.85
N LEU A 247 3.08 -4.69 0.10
CA LEU A 247 2.83 -5.20 -1.25
C LEU A 247 3.75 -6.39 -1.55
N LEU A 248 3.18 -7.54 -1.92
CA LEU A 248 3.95 -8.69 -2.41
C LEU A 248 4.81 -8.26 -3.62
N PRO A 249 6.14 -8.29 -3.54
CA PRO A 249 6.98 -8.24 -4.74
C PRO A 249 6.85 -9.60 -5.43
N MET A 250 6.18 -9.59 -6.59
CA MET A 250 6.08 -10.63 -7.61
C MET A 250 6.68 -12.00 -7.28
N GLN A 251 5.80 -12.95 -6.92
CA GLN A 251 5.71 -14.35 -7.38
C GLN A 251 4.96 -15.15 -6.31
N GLY A 252 3.64 -15.21 -6.41
CA GLY A 252 2.82 -16.02 -5.51
C GLY A 252 1.33 -15.83 -5.77
N SER A 253 0.56 -16.91 -5.58
CA SER A 253 -0.91 -16.89 -5.60
C SER A 253 -1.53 -16.58 -4.22
N ASP A 254 -0.68 -16.37 -3.21
CA ASP A 254 -1.10 -16.15 -1.83
C ASP A 254 -1.78 -14.80 -1.66
N ARG A 255 -2.98 -14.83 -1.07
CA ARG A 255 -3.73 -13.61 -0.74
C ARG A 255 -3.12 -12.86 0.46
N TYR A 256 -2.65 -13.61 1.45
CA TYR A 256 -1.91 -13.12 2.61
C TYR A 256 -0.74 -14.05 2.87
N ARG A 257 0.45 -13.48 3.08
CA ARG A 257 1.70 -14.21 3.30
C ARG A 257 2.49 -13.55 4.43
N ILE A 258 3.06 -14.36 5.32
CA ILE A 258 3.94 -13.90 6.38
C ILE A 258 5.24 -14.70 6.28
N ASP A 259 6.36 -14.02 6.07
CA ASP A 259 7.67 -14.64 6.08
C ASP A 259 8.36 -14.36 7.41
N ILE A 260 8.61 -15.42 8.18
CA ILE A 260 9.42 -15.36 9.39
C ILE A 260 10.83 -15.79 9.01
N TRP A 261 11.79 -14.90 9.17
CA TRP A 261 13.22 -15.14 8.98
C TRP A 261 13.87 -15.27 10.35
N LEU A 262 14.39 -16.46 10.63
CA LEU A 262 15.06 -16.79 11.88
C LEU A 262 16.57 -16.83 11.64
N SER A 263 17.29 -15.93 12.29
CA SER A 263 18.73 -15.72 12.16
C SER A 263 19.33 -15.48 13.55
N HIS A 264 20.64 -15.64 13.68
CA HIS A 264 21.38 -15.17 14.85
C HIS A 264 22.67 -14.47 14.38
N GLU A 265 23.33 -13.77 15.30
CA GLU A 265 24.67 -13.23 15.08
C GLU A 265 25.66 -14.33 14.70
#